data_AF-A0A9E1V462-F1
#
_entry.id   AF-A0A9E1V462-F1
#
_cell.length_a   1.000
_cell.length_b   1.000
_cell.length_c   1.000
_cell.angle_alpha   90.00
_cell.angle_beta   90.00
_cell.angle_gamma   90.00
#
_symmetry.space_group_name_H-M   'P 1'
#
loop_
_entity.id
_entity.type
_entity.pdbx_description
1 polymer ?
#
loop_
_entity_poly.entity_id
_entity_poly.type
_entity_poly.pdbx_seq_one_letter_code
_entity_poly.pdbx_strand_id
1 'polypeptide(L)'
;AVAIAQDRTDIFSWNQLAIAYGRQGEIGKSALALAEVSMLRNKHEEAKFHAGKAERMFPEGSPEWLQAQDIISAIDSAKADKK
;
A
#
# COMPACT_ATOMS: atom_id res chain seq x y z
N ALA A 1 -3.35 -3.42 26.99
CA ALA A 1 -4.23 -3.07 25.86
C ALA A 1 -3.58 -3.57 24.58
N VAL A 2 -4.07 -4.69 24.06
CA VAL A 2 -3.57 -5.33 22.83
C VAL A 2 -4.75 -5.28 21.86
N ALA A 3 -4.66 -4.46 20.81
CA ALA A 3 -5.51 -4.55 19.59
C ALA A 3 -5.23 -3.38 18.64
N ILE A 4 -4.06 -3.33 17.99
CA ILE A 4 -3.88 -2.48 16.78
C ILE A 4 -3.33 -3.30 15.60
N ALA A 5 -2.88 -4.53 15.83
CA ALA A 5 -2.28 -5.36 14.78
C ALA A 5 -3.27 -6.25 14.00
N GLN A 6 -4.52 -6.42 14.47
CA GLN A 6 -5.48 -7.35 13.83
C GLN A 6 -6.39 -6.72 12.77
N ASP A 7 -6.55 -5.39 12.72
CA ASP A 7 -7.43 -4.73 11.74
C ASP A 7 -6.76 -4.44 10.39
N ARG A 8 -5.58 -5.02 10.12
CA ARG A 8 -4.89 -4.83 8.83
C ARG A 8 -5.47 -5.70 7.70
N THR A 9 -6.37 -6.63 7.98
CA THR A 9 -6.90 -7.58 6.99
C THR A 9 -8.20 -7.16 6.33
N ASP A 10 -8.83 -6.06 6.77
CA ASP A 10 -10.11 -5.66 6.20
C ASP A 10 -9.91 -4.73 4.99
N ILE A 11 -9.97 -5.32 3.79
CA ILE A 11 -9.89 -4.62 2.49
C ILE A 11 -10.89 -3.45 2.45
N PHE A 12 -12.02 -3.55 3.15
CA PHE A 12 -13.01 -2.48 3.23
C PHE A 12 -12.46 -1.24 3.97
N SER A 13 -11.74 -1.44 5.07
CA SER A 13 -11.14 -0.36 5.87
C SER A 13 -10.07 0.41 5.08
N TRP A 14 -9.23 -0.30 4.31
CA TRP A 14 -8.23 0.32 3.44
C TRP A 14 -8.84 1.18 2.32
N ASN A 15 -9.96 0.73 1.74
CA ASN A 15 -10.68 1.51 0.73
C ASN A 15 -11.30 2.79 1.30
N GLN A 16 -11.88 2.74 2.50
CA GLN A 16 -12.43 3.93 3.16
C GLN A 16 -11.33 4.93 3.55
N LEU A 17 -10.18 4.44 4.00
CA LEU A 17 -8.98 5.26 4.24
C LEU A 17 -8.50 5.94 2.96
N ALA A 18 -8.42 5.21 1.84
CA ALA A 18 -8.02 5.79 0.54
C ALA A 18 -8.93 6.95 0.11
N ILE A 19 -10.25 6.82 0.32
CA ILE A 19 -11.24 7.84 0.00
C ILE A 19 -11.11 9.05 0.94
N ALA A 20 -10.94 8.81 2.24
CA ALA A 20 -10.75 9.88 3.22
C ALA A 20 -9.47 10.69 2.93
N TYR A 21 -8.37 10.01 2.61
CA TYR A 21 -7.12 10.65 2.24
C TYR A 21 -7.21 11.41 0.92
N GLY A 22 -7.85 10.84 -0.11
CA GLY A 22 -8.12 11.55 -1.36
C GLY A 22 -8.93 12.84 -1.15
N ARG A 23 -9.91 12.82 -0.23
CA ARG A 23 -10.72 13.99 0.15
C ARG A 23 -9.95 15.05 0.95
N GLN A 24 -8.89 14.65 1.66
CA GLN A 24 -8.01 15.56 2.39
C GLN A 24 -6.85 16.11 1.55
N GLY A 25 -6.72 15.69 0.29
CA GLY A 25 -5.58 16.06 -0.57
C GLY A 25 -4.32 15.22 -0.33
N GLU A 26 -4.41 14.17 0.48
CA GLU A 26 -3.32 13.29 0.88
C GLU A 26 -3.05 12.23 -0.21
N ILE A 27 -2.60 12.68 -1.37
CA ILE A 27 -2.43 11.85 -2.59
C ILE A 27 -1.47 10.67 -2.34
N GLY A 28 -0.44 10.84 -1.51
CA GLY A 28 0.48 9.76 -1.15
C GLY A 28 -0.23 8.60 -0.44
N LYS A 29 -1.11 8.92 0.52
CA LYS A 29 -1.83 7.91 1.30
C LYS A 29 -2.91 7.21 0.47
N SER A 30 -3.53 7.94 -0.47
CA SER A 30 -4.42 7.34 -1.46
C SER A 30 -3.68 6.34 -2.36
N ALA A 31 -2.48 6.70 -2.84
CA ALA A 31 -1.65 5.80 -3.63
C ALA A 31 -1.22 4.55 -2.84
N LEU A 32 -0.86 4.70 -1.56
CA LEU A 32 -0.49 3.58 -0.70
C LEU A 32 -1.65 2.59 -0.54
N ALA A 33 -2.86 3.09 -0.24
CA ALA A 33 -4.03 2.24 -0.09
C ALA A 33 -4.44 1.53 -1.39
N LEU A 34 -4.29 2.19 -2.55
CA LEU A 34 -4.50 1.54 -3.85
C LEU A 34 -3.49 0.42 -4.09
N ALA A 35 -2.23 0.61 -3.69
CA ALA A 35 -1.21 -0.42 -3.80
C ALA A 35 -1.59 -1.69 -3.03
N GLU A 36 -2.09 -1.53 -1.80
CA GLU A 36 -2.52 -2.65 -0.97
C GLU A 36 -3.75 -3.38 -1.51
N VAL A 37 -4.76 -2.63 -1.98
CA VAL A 37 -5.94 -3.23 -2.59
C VAL A 37 -5.56 -4.02 -3.85
N SER A 38 -4.63 -3.50 -4.67
CA SER A 38 -4.13 -4.21 -5.85
C SER A 38 -3.32 -5.45 -5.46
N MET A 39 -2.53 -5.41 -4.38
CA MET A 39 -1.85 -6.59 -3.82
C MET A 39 -2.86 -7.69 -3.45
N LEU A 40 -3.88 -7.34 -2.69
CA LEU A 40 -4.91 -8.27 -2.24
C LEU A 40 -5.74 -8.86 -3.39
N ARG A 41 -5.79 -8.16 -4.53
CA ARG A 41 -6.42 -8.61 -5.77
C ARG A 41 -5.47 -9.38 -6.69
N ASN A 42 -4.24 -9.70 -6.25
CA ASN A 42 -3.19 -10.33 -7.07
C ASN A 42 -2.81 -9.52 -8.33
N LYS A 43 -3.05 -8.21 -8.34
CA LYS A 43 -2.72 -7.32 -9.45
C LYS A 43 -1.35 -6.68 -9.20
N HIS A 44 -0.31 -7.50 -9.30
CA HIS A 44 1.05 -7.13 -8.90
C HIS A 44 1.62 -5.90 -9.65
N GLU A 45 1.37 -5.75 -10.95
CA GLU A 45 1.86 -4.58 -11.70
C GLU A 45 1.18 -3.27 -11.25
N GLU A 46 -0.13 -3.31 -11.04
CA GLU A 46 -0.91 -2.16 -10.56
C GLU A 46 -0.50 -1.78 -9.13
N ALA A 47 -0.29 -2.79 -8.29
CA ALA A 47 0.21 -2.61 -6.94
C ALA A 47 1.59 -1.93 -6.92
N LYS A 48 2.53 -2.41 -7.75
CA LYS A 48 3.88 -1.83 -7.84
C LYS A 48 3.86 -0.39 -8.34
N PHE A 49 3.01 -0.08 -9.32
CA PHE A 49 2.83 1.28 -9.81
C PHE A 49 2.36 2.23 -8.71
N HIS A 50 1.32 1.83 -7.96
CA HIS A 50 0.78 2.65 -6.88
C HIS A 50 1.73 2.78 -5.69
N ALA A 51 2.42 1.69 -5.32
CA ALA A 51 3.43 1.72 -4.27
C ALA A 51 4.59 2.66 -4.63
N GLY A 52 5.12 2.60 -5.86
CA GLY A 52 6.16 3.52 -6.30
C GLY A 52 5.70 4.99 -6.36
N LYS A 53 4.40 5.23 -6.60
CA LYS A 53 3.83 6.58 -6.48
C LYS A 53 3.78 7.02 -5.01
N ALA A 54 3.36 6.15 -4.10
CA ALA A 54 3.33 6.44 -2.67
C ALA A 54 4.73 6.75 -2.13
N GLU A 55 5.71 5.92 -2.47
CA GLU A 55 7.13 6.08 -2.10
C GLU A 55 7.65 7.48 -2.43
N ARG A 56 7.41 8.01 -3.63
CA ARG A 56 7.86 9.35 -4.03
C ARG A 56 7.15 10.50 -3.33
N MET A 57 6.01 10.24 -2.70
CA MET A 57 5.16 11.26 -2.06
C MET A 57 5.41 11.37 -0.56
N PHE A 58 6.09 10.39 0.04
CA PHE A 58 6.41 10.40 1.45
C PHE A 58 7.92 10.65 1.67
N PRO A 59 8.29 11.29 2.80
CA PRO A 59 9.69 11.40 3.17
C PRO A 59 10.35 10.03 3.31
N GLU A 60 11.57 9.91 2.83
CA GLU A 60 12.38 8.70 2.99
C GLU A 60 12.50 8.33 4.47
N GLY A 61 12.36 7.04 4.78
CA GLY A 61 12.39 6.52 6.16
C GLY A 61 11.12 6.77 6.99
N SER A 62 10.11 7.46 6.44
CA SER A 62 8.79 7.54 7.09
C SER A 62 8.08 6.17 7.09
N PRO A 63 7.15 5.94 8.03
CA PRO A 63 6.40 4.68 8.08
C PRO A 63 5.68 4.34 6.77
N GLU A 64 5.07 5.32 6.10
CA GLU A 64 4.36 5.13 4.84
C GLU A 64 5.31 4.84 3.67
N TRP A 65 6.50 5.43 3.67
CA TRP A 65 7.55 5.12 2.71
C TRP A 65 8.05 3.68 2.85
N LEU A 66 8.29 3.23 4.09
CA LEU A 66 8.68 1.85 4.37
C LEU A 66 7.60 0.85 3.92
N GLN A 67 6.34 1.17 4.20
CA GLN A 67 5.21 0.34 3.78
C GLN A 67 5.09 0.22 2.26
N ALA A 68 5.34 1.31 1.52
CA ALA A 68 5.39 1.26 0.06
C ALA A 68 6.52 0.36 -0.45
N GLN A 69 7.70 0.44 0.17
CA GLN A 69 8.83 -0.42 -0.17
C GLN A 69 8.58 -1.90 0.14
N ASP A 70 7.92 -2.20 1.25
CA ASP A 70 7.55 -3.58 1.62
C ASP A 70 6.62 -4.19 0.56
N ILE A 71 5.65 -3.42 0.06
CA ILE A 71 4.74 -3.85 -1.02
C ILE A 71 5.52 -4.14 -2.30
N ILE A 72 6.41 -3.24 -2.72
CA ILE A 72 7.24 -3.41 -3.92
C ILE A 72 8.11 -4.67 -3.79
N SER A 73 8.76 -4.85 -2.65
CA SER A 73 9.62 -5.99 -2.36
C SER A 73 8.85 -7.30 -2.37
N ALA A 74 7.68 -7.35 -1.74
CA ALA A 74 6.82 -8.53 -1.73
C ALA A 74 6.36 -8.95 -3.14
N ILE A 75 6.06 -7.98 -4.01
CA ILE A 75 5.70 -8.22 -5.41
C ILE A 75 6.88 -8.84 -6.17
N ASP A 76 8.07 -8.27 -6.01
CA ASP A 76 9.26 -8.71 -6.73
C ASP A 76 9.68 -10.13 -6.30
N SER A 77 9.56 -10.45 -5.01
CA SER A 77 9.71 -11.84 -4.52
C SER A 77 8.67 -12.79 -5.11
N ALA A 78 7.39 -12.40 -5.12
CA ALA A 78 6.32 -13.23 -5.70
C ALA A 78 6.45 -13.46 -7.22
N LYS A 79 7.13 -12.56 -7.95
CA LYS A 79 7.49 -12.78 -9.36
C LYS A 79 8.66 -13.75 -9.53
N ALA A 80 9.62 -13.73 -8.60
CA ALA A 80 10.77 -14.65 -8.63
C ALA A 80 10.34 -16.10 -8.43
N ASP A 81 9.36 -16.36 -7.55
CA ASP A 81 8.86 -17.71 -7.27
C ASP A 81 8.04 -18.33 -8.43
N LYS A 82 7.51 -17.50 -9.35
CA LYS A 82 6.73 -17.96 -10.51
C LYS A 82 7.56 -18.25 -11.75
N LYS A 83 8.88 -18.07 -11.70
CA LYS A 83 9.80 -18.25 -12.83
C LYS A 83 10.56 -19.57 -12.73
#